data_AF-A0A5K1I5R4-F1
#
_entry.id   AF-A0A5K1I5R4-F1
#
_cell.length_a   1.000
_cell.length_b   1.000
_cell.length_c   1.000
_cell.angle_alpha   90.00
_cell.angle_beta   90.00
_cell.angle_gamma   90.00
#
_symmetry.space_group_name_H-M   'P 1'
#
loop_
_entity.id
_entity.type
_entity.pdbx_description
1 polymer ?
#
loop_
_entity_poly.entity_id
_entity_poly.type
_entity_poly.pdbx_seq_one_letter_code
_entity_poly.pdbx_strand_id
1 'polypeptide(L)'
;MILRTLSLLRSLQGAHHTVNDAQARIQQACDYRWLRRQMGHGVLDSRQASMADGTPAVSVVLPFVATPARRRGGRWPEDPDERERCFVEGAHACRAAGAPGYRKLESLSQGLAQGGMAVLKDAARFQYLLDQQALRLAWRRPDTLPPDLARQLGRCLPDGDAQRHGLFLLTVKVPASPPRGTPDGAWLDGCLDRYRRLLPTP
;
A
#
# COMPACT_ATOMS: atom_id res chain seq x y z
N MET A 1 -32.94 34.09 -14.82
CA MET A 1 -32.48 32.79 -15.39
C MET A 1 -31.08 32.37 -14.93
N ILE A 2 -30.17 33.27 -14.55
CA ILE A 2 -28.78 32.94 -14.12
C ILE A 2 -28.70 32.02 -12.88
N LEU A 3 -29.64 32.13 -11.94
CA LEU A 3 -29.67 31.31 -10.71
C LEU A 3 -29.97 29.82 -10.97
N ARG A 4 -30.73 29.46 -12.02
CA ARG A 4 -31.01 28.05 -12.37
C ARG A 4 -29.78 27.36 -12.98
N THR A 5 -28.97 28.10 -13.75
CA THR A 5 -27.74 27.61 -14.37
C THR A 5 -26.63 27.35 -13.34
N LEU A 6 -26.53 28.20 -12.30
CA LEU A 6 -25.59 28.00 -11.19
C LEU A 6 -25.95 26.80 -10.31
N SER A 7 -27.25 26.53 -10.08
CA SER A 7 -27.70 25.34 -9.35
C SER A 7 -27.44 24.04 -10.11
N LEU A 8 -27.58 24.04 -11.45
CA LEU A 8 -27.24 22.91 -12.31
C LEU A 8 -25.72 22.65 -12.34
N LEU A 9 -24.90 23.70 -12.44
CA LEU A 9 -23.44 23.60 -12.35
C LEU A 9 -23.00 23.09 -10.96
N ARG A 10 -23.62 23.55 -9.86
CA ARG A 10 -23.37 23.02 -8.52
C ARG A 10 -23.82 21.56 -8.36
N SER A 11 -24.93 21.16 -8.96
CA SER A 11 -25.39 19.76 -8.94
C SER A 11 -24.48 18.84 -9.76
N LEU A 12 -23.96 19.32 -10.90
CA LEU A 12 -23.00 18.61 -11.73
C LEU A 12 -21.62 18.55 -11.07
N GLN A 13 -21.18 19.62 -10.43
CA GLN A 13 -19.95 19.64 -9.62
C GLN A 13 -20.08 18.71 -8.40
N GLY A 14 -21.21 18.73 -7.70
CA GLY A 14 -21.49 17.83 -6.57
C GLY A 14 -21.53 16.35 -6.99
N ALA A 15 -22.11 16.05 -8.16
CA ALA A 15 -22.07 14.70 -8.74
C ALA A 15 -20.66 14.29 -9.19
N HIS A 16 -19.87 15.24 -9.70
CA HIS A 16 -18.49 14.96 -10.12
C HIS A 16 -17.56 14.71 -8.93
N HIS A 17 -17.69 15.49 -7.85
CA HIS A 17 -16.95 15.28 -6.61
C HIS A 17 -17.28 13.92 -5.98
N THR A 18 -18.56 13.53 -5.95
CA THR A 18 -18.95 12.22 -5.41
C THR A 18 -18.44 11.04 -6.24
N VAL A 19 -18.34 11.19 -7.57
CA VAL A 19 -17.74 10.16 -8.45
C VAL A 19 -16.23 10.03 -8.23
N ASN A 20 -15.51 11.15 -8.11
CA ASN A 20 -14.07 11.13 -7.85
C ASN A 20 -13.75 10.52 -6.48
N ASP A 21 -14.54 10.87 -5.45
CA ASP A 21 -14.41 10.30 -4.11
C ASP A 21 -14.72 8.80 -4.09
N ALA A 22 -15.76 8.38 -4.82
CA ALA A 22 -16.08 6.96 -4.97
C ALA A 22 -14.94 6.20 -5.66
N GLN A 23 -14.38 6.77 -6.73
CA GLN A 23 -13.24 6.17 -7.43
C GLN A 23 -12.00 6.06 -6.53
N ALA A 24 -11.70 7.11 -5.75
CA ALA A 24 -10.60 7.10 -4.80
C ALA A 24 -10.77 6.00 -3.75
N ARG A 25 -11.96 5.88 -3.15
CA ARG A 25 -12.28 4.82 -2.18
C ARG A 25 -12.14 3.43 -2.77
N ILE A 26 -12.62 3.21 -4.00
CA ILE A 26 -12.49 1.91 -4.64
C ILE A 26 -11.02 1.59 -4.93
N GLN A 27 -10.23 2.56 -5.41
CA GLN A 27 -8.79 2.37 -5.62
C GLN A 27 -8.08 1.98 -4.31
N GLN A 28 -8.37 2.69 -3.22
CA GLN A 28 -7.82 2.36 -1.90
C GLN A 28 -8.21 0.94 -1.45
N ALA A 29 -9.46 0.52 -1.68
CA ALA A 29 -9.90 -0.83 -1.37
C ALA A 29 -9.15 -1.89 -2.21
N CYS A 30 -8.92 -1.63 -3.50
CA CYS A 30 -8.15 -2.50 -4.38
C CYS A 30 -6.68 -2.62 -3.92
N ASP A 31 -6.04 -1.50 -3.59
CA ASP A 31 -4.67 -1.45 -3.10
C ASP A 31 -4.55 -2.21 -1.77
N TYR A 32 -5.51 -2.04 -0.86
CA TYR A 32 -5.57 -2.79 0.39
C TYR A 32 -5.72 -4.29 0.17
N ARG A 33 -6.66 -4.72 -0.68
CA ARG A 33 -6.87 -6.15 -0.97
C ARG A 33 -5.65 -6.79 -1.62
N TRP A 34 -4.96 -6.05 -2.47
CA TRP A 34 -3.68 -6.50 -3.01
C TRP A 34 -2.65 -6.65 -1.89
N LEU A 35 -2.46 -5.61 -1.07
CA LEU A 35 -1.51 -5.62 0.05
C LEU A 35 -1.78 -6.78 1.01
N ARG A 36 -3.03 -6.94 1.43
CA ARG A 36 -3.53 -8.02 2.28
C ARG A 36 -3.16 -9.41 1.75
N ARG A 37 -3.20 -9.61 0.43
CA ARG A 37 -2.78 -10.88 -0.20
C ARG A 37 -1.27 -11.07 -0.24
N GLN A 38 -0.49 -9.98 -0.26
CA GLN A 38 0.97 -10.07 -0.26
C GLN A 38 1.55 -10.38 1.13
N MET A 39 0.81 -10.13 2.20
CA MET A 39 1.30 -10.26 3.58
C MET A 39 1.98 -11.60 3.89
N GLY A 40 1.46 -12.72 3.34
CA GLY A 40 2.04 -14.05 3.54
C GLY A 40 3.47 -14.24 2.97
N HIS A 41 3.92 -13.33 2.11
CA HIS A 41 5.30 -13.27 1.60
C HIS A 41 6.17 -12.28 2.38
N GLY A 42 5.60 -11.66 3.41
CA GLY A 42 6.26 -10.65 4.23
C GLY A 42 7.20 -11.25 5.26
N VAL A 43 8.27 -10.52 5.50
CA VAL A 43 9.27 -10.84 6.51
C VAL A 43 9.25 -9.76 7.58
N LEU A 44 9.34 -10.15 8.85
CA LEU A 44 9.43 -9.19 9.94
C LEU A 44 10.84 -8.60 9.99
N ASP A 45 10.92 -7.28 9.90
CA ASP A 45 12.14 -6.56 10.26
C ASP A 45 12.29 -6.58 11.79
N SER A 46 13.49 -6.90 12.28
CA SER A 46 13.81 -6.98 13.71
C SER A 46 13.96 -5.61 14.35
N ARG A 47 14.04 -4.53 13.56
CA ARG A 47 14.15 -3.16 14.04
C ARG A 47 12.83 -2.67 14.61
N GLN A 48 12.89 -2.00 15.76
CA GLN A 48 11.73 -1.31 16.31
C GLN A 48 11.24 -0.24 15.33
N ALA A 49 9.93 -0.18 15.15
CA ALA A 49 9.28 0.84 14.36
C ALA A 49 8.18 1.52 15.17
N SER A 50 7.84 2.73 14.76
CA SER A 50 6.68 3.45 15.25
C SER A 50 5.88 4.04 14.09
N MET A 51 4.57 4.13 14.28
CA MET A 51 3.68 4.89 13.42
C MET A 51 3.96 6.40 13.55
N ALA A 52 3.37 7.21 12.67
CA ALA A 52 3.55 8.68 12.70
C ALA A 52 3.06 9.31 14.02
N ASP A 53 2.02 8.75 14.64
CA ASP A 53 1.50 9.16 15.94
C ASP A 53 2.30 8.65 17.16
N GLY A 54 3.42 7.95 16.94
CA GLY A 54 4.26 7.39 18.00
C GLY A 54 3.83 6.00 18.48
N THR A 55 2.72 5.44 17.98
CA THR A 55 2.27 4.10 18.33
C THR A 55 3.35 3.06 17.99
N PRO A 56 3.72 2.17 18.93
CA PRO A 56 4.63 1.06 18.64
C PRO A 56 4.13 0.20 17.47
N ALA A 57 5.03 -0.10 16.54
CA ALA A 57 4.71 -0.83 15.34
C ALA A 57 5.73 -1.92 15.03
N VAL A 58 5.29 -2.90 14.27
CA VAL A 58 6.17 -3.86 13.60
C VAL A 58 6.30 -3.50 12.14
N SER A 59 7.51 -3.65 11.60
CA SER A 59 7.78 -3.46 10.19
C SER A 59 7.74 -4.80 9.47
N VAL A 60 6.84 -4.93 8.49
CA VAL A 60 6.78 -6.07 7.57
C VAL A 60 7.37 -5.65 6.24
N VAL A 61 8.40 -6.35 5.78
CA VAL A 61 9.06 -6.11 4.49
C VAL A 61 8.54 -7.12 3.47
N LEU A 62 7.95 -6.60 2.40
CA LEU A 62 7.46 -7.37 1.26
C LEU A 62 8.44 -7.20 0.08
N PRO A 63 9.13 -8.27 -0.33
CA PRO A 63 10.13 -8.20 -1.39
C PRO A 63 9.51 -8.39 -2.78
N PHE A 64 10.02 -7.62 -3.75
CA PHE A 64 9.60 -7.68 -5.14
C PHE A 64 10.80 -7.49 -6.05
N VAL A 65 10.90 -8.26 -7.14
CA VAL A 65 11.88 -7.94 -8.20
C VAL A 65 11.51 -6.59 -8.82
N ALA A 66 12.48 -5.67 -8.88
CA ALA A 66 12.30 -4.31 -9.42
C ALA A 66 12.39 -4.29 -10.95
N THR A 67 11.55 -5.08 -11.61
CA THR A 67 11.49 -5.18 -13.08
C THR A 67 11.26 -3.81 -13.73
N PRO A 68 11.68 -3.59 -15.00
CA PRO A 68 11.44 -2.34 -15.70
C PRO A 68 9.97 -1.90 -15.67
N ALA A 69 9.03 -2.85 -15.77
CA ALA A 69 7.60 -2.57 -15.70
C ALA A 69 7.18 -1.99 -14.34
N ARG A 70 7.66 -2.54 -13.22
CA ARG A 70 7.40 -2.01 -11.88
C ARG A 70 8.08 -0.68 -11.64
N ARG A 71 9.31 -0.50 -12.14
CA ARG A 71 10.02 0.79 -12.03
C ARG A 71 9.22 1.92 -12.67
N ARG A 72 8.48 1.70 -13.76
CA ARG A 72 7.59 2.73 -14.34
C ARG A 72 6.46 3.18 -13.41
N GLY A 73 6.14 2.40 -12.37
CA GLY A 73 5.14 2.77 -11.36
C GLY A 73 5.60 3.85 -10.39
N GLY A 74 6.88 4.24 -10.41
CA GLY A 74 7.43 5.34 -9.62
C GLY A 74 8.47 6.14 -10.42
N ARG A 75 8.87 7.30 -9.90
CA ARG A 75 9.93 8.12 -10.52
C ARG A 75 11.28 7.74 -9.91
N TRP A 76 11.85 6.64 -10.40
CA TRP A 76 13.14 6.14 -9.92
C TRP A 76 14.30 6.68 -10.76
N PRO A 77 15.42 7.09 -10.14
CA PRO A 77 16.64 7.44 -10.86
C PRO A 77 17.15 6.29 -11.75
N GLU A 78 17.81 6.66 -12.84
CA GLU A 78 18.48 5.69 -13.72
C GLU A 78 19.76 5.15 -13.08
N ASP A 79 20.51 6.03 -12.41
CA ASP A 79 21.71 5.67 -11.66
C ASP A 79 21.38 4.79 -10.44
N PRO A 80 21.99 3.60 -10.30
CA PRO A 80 21.77 2.72 -9.14
C PRO A 80 22.13 3.34 -7.79
N ASP A 81 23.19 4.14 -7.70
CA ASP A 81 23.66 4.71 -6.42
C ASP A 81 22.74 5.83 -5.92
N GLU A 82 22.24 6.67 -6.83
CA GLU A 82 21.11 7.57 -6.55
C GLU A 82 19.86 6.80 -6.14
N ARG A 83 19.53 5.72 -6.85
CA ARG A 83 18.31 4.94 -6.59
C ARG A 83 18.29 4.33 -5.20
N GLU A 84 19.42 3.87 -4.66
CA GLU A 84 19.50 3.36 -3.27
C GLU A 84 19.16 4.40 -2.22
N ARG A 85 19.35 5.69 -2.51
CA ARG A 85 19.04 6.78 -1.58
C ARG A 85 17.56 7.22 -1.67
N CYS A 86 16.85 6.79 -2.71
CA CYS A 86 15.46 7.16 -2.94
C CYS A 86 14.46 6.15 -2.36
N PHE A 87 13.26 6.65 -2.06
CA PHE A 87 12.11 5.85 -1.65
C PHE A 87 10.81 6.49 -2.16
N VAL A 88 9.74 5.70 -2.19
CA VAL A 88 8.37 6.13 -2.53
C VAL A 88 7.46 5.81 -1.34
N GLU A 89 6.59 6.74 -0.94
CA GLU A 89 5.74 6.56 0.24
C GLU A 89 4.24 6.55 -0.09
N GLY A 90 3.45 6.13 0.89
CA GLY A 90 1.99 6.17 0.83
C GLY A 90 1.40 5.31 -0.29
N ALA A 91 0.34 5.79 -0.94
CA ALA A 91 -0.41 5.02 -1.93
C ALA A 91 0.45 4.69 -3.18
N HIS A 92 1.44 5.53 -3.48
CA HIS A 92 2.35 5.29 -4.61
C HIS A 92 3.29 4.12 -4.34
N ALA A 93 3.60 3.81 -3.08
CA ALA A 93 4.45 2.68 -2.71
C ALA A 93 3.83 1.35 -3.18
N CYS A 94 2.54 1.12 -2.89
CA CYS A 94 1.84 -0.08 -3.35
C CYS A 94 1.78 -0.17 -4.87
N ARG A 95 1.45 0.94 -5.56
CA ARG A 95 1.36 0.97 -7.02
C ARG A 95 2.71 0.69 -7.70
N ALA A 96 3.78 1.31 -7.20
CA ALA A 96 5.14 1.06 -7.70
C ALA A 96 5.60 -0.38 -7.42
N ALA A 97 5.12 -1.01 -6.32
CA ALA A 97 5.34 -2.43 -6.05
C ALA A 97 4.52 -3.37 -6.96
N GLY A 98 3.55 -2.84 -7.70
CA GLY A 98 2.72 -3.58 -8.65
C GLY A 98 1.31 -3.89 -8.17
N ALA A 99 0.78 -3.12 -7.20
CA ALA A 99 -0.65 -3.14 -6.92
C ALA A 99 -1.44 -2.81 -8.19
N PRO A 100 -2.53 -3.56 -8.48
CA PRO A 100 -3.32 -3.34 -9.66
C PRO A 100 -3.95 -1.95 -9.61
N GLY A 101 -3.65 -1.14 -10.64
CA GLY A 101 -4.40 0.08 -10.90
C GLY A 101 -5.86 -0.23 -11.22
N TYR A 102 -6.74 0.70 -10.87
CA TYR A 102 -8.16 0.65 -11.20
C TYR A 102 -8.45 0.44 -12.69
N ARG A 103 -9.39 -0.46 -13.03
CA ARG A 103 -10.08 -0.49 -14.34
C ARG A 103 -11.38 0.31 -14.22
N LYS A 104 -11.72 1.09 -15.26
CA LYS A 104 -12.83 2.08 -15.33
C LYS A 104 -14.10 1.68 -14.55
N LEU A 105 -14.79 2.66 -13.97
CA LEU A 105 -16.05 2.54 -13.19
C LEU A 105 -17.11 1.63 -13.81
N GLU A 106 -17.20 1.64 -15.14
CA GLU A 106 -18.08 0.77 -15.91
C GLU A 106 -17.88 -0.72 -15.59
N SER A 107 -16.65 -1.15 -15.33
CA SER A 107 -16.29 -2.54 -14.99
C SER A 107 -16.64 -2.96 -13.54
N LEU A 108 -16.97 -1.98 -12.69
CA LEU A 108 -17.28 -2.20 -11.27
C LEU A 108 -18.77 -2.06 -10.95
N SER A 109 -19.58 -1.63 -11.92
CA SER A 109 -21.04 -1.57 -11.82
C SER A 109 -21.67 -2.90 -11.37
N GLN A 110 -21.04 -4.05 -11.68
CA GLN A 110 -21.50 -5.37 -11.22
C GLN A 110 -21.05 -5.73 -9.78
N GLY A 111 -19.98 -5.14 -9.25
CA GLY A 111 -19.42 -5.47 -7.92
C GLY A 111 -19.86 -4.55 -6.78
N LEU A 112 -20.31 -3.33 -7.09
CA LEU A 112 -20.74 -2.33 -6.11
C LEU A 112 -22.10 -2.65 -5.48
N ALA A 113 -22.99 -3.31 -6.21
CA ALA A 113 -24.36 -3.58 -5.76
C ALA A 113 -24.48 -4.62 -4.63
N GLN A 114 -23.46 -5.47 -4.40
CA GLN A 114 -23.51 -6.52 -3.37
C GLN A 114 -22.45 -6.38 -2.25
N GLY A 115 -21.57 -5.37 -2.28
CA GLY A 115 -20.39 -5.33 -1.39
C GLY A 115 -19.95 -3.97 -0.87
N GLY A 116 -20.80 -2.93 -0.95
CA GLY A 116 -20.42 -1.55 -0.62
C GLY A 116 -19.76 -1.38 0.76
N MET A 117 -20.27 -2.07 1.79
CA MET A 117 -19.69 -2.00 3.14
C MET A 117 -18.26 -2.59 3.20
N ALA A 118 -17.99 -3.68 2.49
CA ALA A 118 -16.66 -4.27 2.43
C ALA A 118 -15.66 -3.35 1.72
N VAL A 119 -16.09 -2.67 0.65
CA VAL A 119 -15.27 -1.67 -0.05
C VAL A 119 -14.93 -0.50 0.87
N LEU A 120 -15.93 0.06 1.57
CA LEU A 120 -15.70 1.15 2.52
C LEU A 120 -14.76 0.74 3.66
N LYS A 121 -14.92 -0.48 4.17
CA LYS A 121 -14.06 -1.01 5.22
C LYS A 121 -12.61 -1.10 4.75
N ASP A 122 -12.38 -1.73 3.60
CA ASP A 122 -11.04 -1.90 3.02
C ASP A 122 -10.39 -0.56 2.66
N ALA A 123 -11.14 0.35 2.05
CA ALA A 123 -10.68 1.70 1.72
C ALA A 123 -10.20 2.44 2.98
N ALA A 124 -11.00 2.41 4.04
CA ALA A 124 -10.65 3.09 5.27
C ALA A 124 -9.49 2.41 6.05
N ARG A 125 -9.24 1.10 5.85
CA ARG A 125 -8.03 0.45 6.38
C ARG A 125 -6.80 0.95 5.64
N PHE A 126 -6.90 1.09 4.31
CA PHE A 126 -5.83 1.68 3.53
C PHE A 126 -5.57 3.13 3.92
N GLN A 127 -6.62 3.93 4.03
CA GLN A 127 -6.52 5.34 4.44
C GLN A 127 -5.79 5.48 5.78
N TYR A 128 -6.13 4.64 6.76
CA TYR A 128 -5.42 4.63 8.03
C TYR A 128 -3.90 4.37 7.88
N LEU A 129 -3.49 3.43 7.02
CA LEU A 129 -2.07 3.21 6.72
C LEU A 129 -1.41 4.42 6.05
N LEU A 130 -2.14 5.15 5.21
CA LEU A 130 -1.65 6.37 4.57
C LEU A 130 -1.46 7.50 5.59
N ASP A 131 -2.46 7.74 6.43
CA ASP A 131 -2.45 8.79 7.45
C ASP A 131 -1.30 8.58 8.43
N GLN A 132 -0.98 7.32 8.74
CA GLN A 132 0.09 6.96 9.65
C GLN A 132 1.46 6.79 8.97
N GLN A 133 1.60 7.18 7.70
CA GLN A 133 2.84 7.05 6.92
C GLN A 133 3.45 5.64 6.99
N ALA A 134 2.57 4.64 6.95
CA ALA A 134 2.94 3.25 7.22
C ALA A 134 3.60 2.54 6.02
N LEU A 135 3.55 3.15 4.83
CA LEU A 135 3.97 2.53 3.58
C LEU A 135 5.18 3.24 3.00
N ARG A 136 6.28 2.48 2.83
CA ARG A 136 7.50 2.95 2.15
C ARG A 136 8.05 1.87 1.25
N LEU A 137 8.24 2.18 -0.02
CA LEU A 137 8.93 1.35 -1.00
C LEU A 137 10.35 1.88 -1.21
N ALA A 138 11.35 1.03 -1.05
CA ALA A 138 12.74 1.35 -1.35
C ALA A 138 13.31 0.39 -2.41
N TRP A 139 14.26 0.87 -3.20
CA TRP A 139 15.04 0.00 -4.10
C TRP A 139 16.38 -0.35 -3.46
N ARG A 140 16.78 -1.62 -3.50
CA ARG A 140 18.06 -2.09 -2.97
C ARG A 140 18.71 -3.07 -3.92
N ARG A 141 20.03 -3.06 -3.99
CA ARG A 141 20.77 -4.18 -4.56
C ARG A 141 20.72 -5.37 -3.58
N PRO A 142 20.69 -6.63 -4.05
CA PRO A 142 20.66 -7.79 -3.15
C PRO A 142 21.88 -7.88 -2.21
N ASP A 143 23.06 -7.47 -2.69
CA ASP A 143 24.34 -7.47 -1.97
C ASP A 143 24.45 -6.36 -0.92
N THR A 144 23.68 -5.29 -1.04
CA THR A 144 23.66 -4.17 -0.07
C THR A 144 22.63 -4.36 1.04
N LEU A 145 21.91 -5.49 1.06
CA LEU A 145 20.93 -5.79 2.09
C LEU A 145 21.57 -6.07 3.45
N PRO A 146 20.92 -5.67 4.56
CA PRO A 146 21.32 -6.11 5.89
C PRO A 146 21.39 -7.65 5.97
N PRO A 147 22.43 -8.25 6.60
CA PRO A 147 22.64 -9.70 6.58
C PRO A 147 21.43 -10.53 7.06
N ASP A 148 20.71 -10.05 8.07
CA ASP A 148 19.53 -10.75 8.59
C ASP A 148 18.37 -10.74 7.59
N LEU A 149 18.15 -9.60 6.93
CA LEU A 149 17.13 -9.48 5.89
C LEU A 149 17.53 -10.28 4.65
N ALA A 150 18.80 -10.24 4.24
CA ALA A 150 19.32 -11.04 3.14
C ALA A 150 19.12 -12.53 3.39
N ARG A 151 19.38 -13.03 4.61
CA ARG A 151 19.18 -14.43 4.99
C ARG A 151 17.72 -14.85 4.93
N GLN A 152 16.81 -13.99 5.38
CA GLN A 152 15.37 -14.26 5.33
C GLN A 152 14.84 -14.24 3.89
N LEU A 153 15.30 -13.29 3.08
CA LEU A 153 14.87 -13.10 1.69
C LEU A 153 15.49 -14.07 0.70
N GLY A 154 16.72 -14.55 0.94
CA GLY A 154 17.41 -15.52 0.08
C GLY A 154 16.71 -16.88 -0.01
N ARG A 155 15.74 -17.15 0.86
CA ARG A 155 14.87 -18.33 0.78
C ARG A 155 13.67 -18.14 -0.15
N CYS A 156 13.38 -16.91 -0.56
CA CYS A 156 12.11 -16.53 -1.20
C CYS A 156 12.27 -15.86 -2.57
N LEU A 157 13.48 -15.46 -2.98
CA LEU A 157 13.71 -14.74 -4.23
C LEU A 157 14.56 -15.55 -5.21
N PRO A 158 14.19 -15.61 -6.50
CA PRO A 158 15.04 -16.19 -7.55
C PRO A 158 16.24 -15.26 -7.83
N ASP A 159 17.44 -15.79 -7.66
CA ASP A 159 18.69 -15.02 -7.63
C ASP A 159 18.98 -14.22 -8.92
N GLY A 160 18.69 -14.76 -10.10
CA GLY A 160 19.11 -14.15 -11.37
C GLY A 160 18.45 -12.80 -11.69
N ASP A 161 17.12 -12.71 -11.57
CA ASP A 161 16.39 -11.48 -11.89
C ASP A 161 16.56 -10.42 -10.80
N ALA A 162 16.67 -10.84 -9.54
CA ALA A 162 16.94 -9.96 -8.41
C ALA A 162 18.32 -9.29 -8.55
N GLN A 163 19.34 -10.04 -8.98
CA GLN A 163 20.67 -9.48 -9.25
C GLN A 163 20.65 -8.50 -10.43
N ARG A 164 19.94 -8.83 -11.51
CA ARG A 164 19.87 -7.99 -12.72
C ARG A 164 19.10 -6.69 -12.52
N HIS A 165 18.03 -6.71 -11.73
CA HIS A 165 17.08 -5.59 -11.64
C HIS A 165 17.05 -4.91 -10.28
N GLY A 166 17.67 -5.50 -9.27
CA GLY A 166 17.53 -5.14 -7.88
C GLY A 166 16.16 -5.50 -7.30
N LEU A 167 15.98 -5.14 -6.04
CA LEU A 167 14.81 -5.46 -5.25
C LEU A 167 14.06 -4.20 -4.85
N PHE A 168 12.75 -4.25 -4.98
CA PHE A 168 11.84 -3.35 -4.31
C PHE A 168 11.42 -3.97 -2.98
N LEU A 169 11.65 -3.23 -1.90
CA LEU A 169 11.29 -3.60 -0.54
C LEU A 169 10.15 -2.69 -0.08
N LEU A 170 8.93 -3.20 -0.10
CA LEU A 170 7.77 -2.50 0.44
C LEU A 170 7.71 -2.76 1.95
N THR A 171 8.05 -1.75 2.73
CA THR A 171 7.89 -1.76 4.18
C THR A 171 6.48 -1.31 4.54
N VAL A 172 5.81 -2.11 5.35
CA VAL A 172 4.50 -1.84 5.94
C VAL A 172 4.65 -1.81 7.44
N LYS A 173 4.41 -0.66 8.05
CA LYS A 173 4.31 -0.53 9.51
C LYS A 173 2.91 -0.93 9.96
N VAL A 174 2.82 -1.80 10.96
CA VAL A 174 1.55 -2.25 11.51
C VAL A 174 1.56 -2.02 13.03
N PRO A 175 0.57 -1.32 13.59
CA PRO A 175 0.49 -1.09 15.04
C PRO A 175 0.12 -2.40 15.72
N ALA A 176 1.12 -3.16 16.16
CA ALA A 176 0.94 -4.50 16.72
C ALA A 176 2.19 -4.94 17.47
N SER A 177 2.04 -5.97 18.29
CA SER A 177 3.18 -6.80 18.70
C SER A 177 3.55 -7.77 17.57
N PRO A 178 4.81 -8.25 17.51
CA PRO A 178 5.22 -9.25 16.53
C PRO A 178 4.29 -10.48 16.55
N PRO A 179 3.80 -10.94 15.39
CA PRO A 179 2.98 -12.15 15.34
C PRO A 179 3.81 -13.38 15.77
N ARG A 180 3.14 -14.39 16.34
CA ARG A 180 3.77 -15.66 16.74
C ARG A 180 4.20 -16.55 15.55
N GLY A 181 3.93 -16.10 14.32
CA GLY A 181 4.25 -16.79 13.06
C GLY A 181 4.35 -15.81 11.90
N THR A 182 4.29 -16.30 10.66
CA THR A 182 4.35 -15.44 9.47
C THR A 182 3.17 -14.46 9.46
N PRO A 183 3.39 -13.15 9.23
CA PRO A 183 2.31 -12.21 9.07
C PRO A 183 1.42 -12.60 7.89
N ASP A 184 0.10 -12.48 8.05
CA ASP A 184 -0.85 -12.76 6.98
C ASP A 184 -1.92 -11.66 6.87
N GLY A 185 -2.82 -11.83 5.91
CA GLY A 185 -3.89 -10.85 5.68
C GLY A 185 -4.92 -10.78 6.82
N ALA A 186 -5.14 -11.87 7.56
CA ALA A 186 -6.10 -11.90 8.66
C ALA A 186 -5.54 -11.19 9.90
N TRP A 187 -4.25 -11.39 10.18
CA TRP A 187 -3.51 -10.64 11.18
C TRP A 187 -3.52 -9.14 10.90
N LEU A 188 -3.26 -8.74 9.64
CA LEU A 188 -3.33 -7.33 9.25
C LEU A 188 -4.74 -6.75 9.49
N ASP A 189 -5.79 -7.44 9.02
CA ASP A 189 -7.18 -7.02 9.22
C ASP A 189 -7.49 -6.82 10.71
N GLY A 190 -7.11 -7.77 11.56
CA GLY A 190 -7.37 -7.74 13.00
C GLY A 190 -6.64 -6.59 13.71
N CYS A 191 -5.42 -6.27 13.29
CA CYS A 191 -4.66 -5.15 13.84
C CYS A 191 -5.29 -3.81 13.44
N LEU A 192 -5.55 -3.61 12.15
CA LEU A 192 -6.10 -2.32 11.68
C LEU A 192 -7.53 -2.08 12.18
N ASP A 193 -8.37 -3.12 12.24
CA ASP A 193 -9.72 -2.99 12.81
C ASP A 193 -9.70 -2.64 14.30
N ARG A 194 -8.73 -3.17 15.05
CA ARG A 194 -8.56 -2.83 16.48
C ARG A 194 -8.21 -1.36 16.65
N TYR A 195 -7.17 -0.88 15.96
CA TYR A 195 -6.67 0.49 16.16
C TYR A 195 -7.61 1.54 15.58
N ARG A 196 -8.29 1.25 14.46
CA ARG A 196 -9.32 2.16 13.93
C ARG A 196 -10.49 2.40 14.88
N ARG A 197 -10.82 1.45 15.76
CA ARG A 197 -11.87 1.64 16.79
C ARG A 197 -11.40 2.47 17.97
N LEU A 198 -10.09 2.55 18.20
CA LEU A 198 -9.50 3.30 19.31
C LEU A 198 -9.28 4.78 18.96
N LEU A 199 -9.18 5.09 17.67
CA LEU A 199 -9.05 6.47 17.24
C LEU A 199 -10.42 7.15 17.27
N PRO A 200 -10.53 8.37 17.83
CA PRO A 200 -11.76 9.13 17.77
C PRO A 200 -12.14 9.33 16.31
N THR A 201 -13.38 8.98 15.96
CA THR A 201 -13.95 9.38 14.67
C THR A 201 -13.99 10.90 14.62
N PRO A 202 -13.44 11.54 13.58
CA PRO A 202 -13.56 12.98 13.38
C PRO A 202 -15.01 13.41 13.16
#